data_AF-A0A520PRU5-F1
#
_entry.id   AF-A0A520PRU5-F1
#
_cell.length_a   1.000
_cell.length_b   1.000
_cell.length_c   1.000
_cell.angle_alpha   90.00
_cell.angle_beta   90.00
_cell.angle_gamma   90.00
#
_symmetry.space_group_name_H-M   'P 1'
#
loop_
_entity.id
_entity.type
_entity.pdbx_description
1 polymer ?
#
loop_
_entity_poly.entity_id
_entity_poly.type
_entity_poly.pdbx_seq_one_letter_code
_entity_poly.pdbx_strand_id
1 'polypeptide(L)'
;MTPHRTSPLRAWAIRLAVGAFLAVALTGPAPGDVGGCGSGVAIADPVVHCEEKSFWQCRREEFSMRATPEESAACYARIDMMCPGATWPDACEPTPGQSQACIDLLQSGEYVDIPTPELLSSFNTCNLCP
;
A
#
# COMPACT_ATOMS: atom_id res chain seq x y z
N MET A 1 -24.14 -30.72 -46.01
CA MET A 1 -23.77 -29.47 -45.32
C MET A 1 -25.04 -28.80 -44.85
N THR A 2 -25.38 -28.94 -43.57
CA THR A 2 -26.59 -28.38 -42.95
C THR A 2 -26.17 -27.27 -41.98
N PRO A 3 -26.71 -26.04 -42.09
CA PRO A 3 -26.34 -24.96 -41.20
C PRO A 3 -27.00 -25.14 -39.84
N HIS A 4 -26.19 -25.07 -38.76
CA HIS A 4 -26.69 -25.01 -37.39
C HIS A 4 -27.45 -23.70 -37.20
N ARG A 5 -28.79 -23.76 -37.28
CA ARG A 5 -29.69 -22.68 -36.88
C ARG A 5 -29.61 -22.53 -35.36
N THR A 6 -28.78 -21.62 -34.87
CA THR A 6 -28.75 -21.25 -33.46
C THR A 6 -30.06 -20.56 -33.12
N SER A 7 -30.82 -21.12 -32.17
CA SER A 7 -32.11 -20.58 -31.78
C SER A 7 -31.94 -19.19 -31.16
N PRO A 8 -32.82 -18.21 -31.47
CA PRO A 8 -32.69 -16.84 -30.98
C PRO A 8 -32.70 -16.76 -29.44
N LEU A 9 -33.35 -17.73 -28.78
CA LEU A 9 -33.39 -17.87 -27.33
C LEU A 9 -32.00 -18.14 -26.71
N ARG A 10 -31.13 -18.91 -27.39
CA ARG A 10 -29.76 -19.17 -26.91
C ARG A 10 -28.89 -17.93 -26.99
N ALA A 11 -29.05 -17.12 -28.04
CA ALA A 11 -28.30 -15.87 -28.19
C ALA A 11 -28.68 -14.83 -27.13
N TRP A 12 -29.96 -14.77 -26.76
CA TRP A 12 -30.45 -13.92 -25.66
C TRP A 12 -29.98 -14.38 -24.28
N ALA A 13 -30.00 -15.70 -24.03
CA ALA A 13 -29.52 -16.26 -22.77
C ALA A 13 -28.02 -15.97 -22.55
N ILE A 14 -27.20 -16.07 -23.59
CA ILE A 14 -25.76 -15.74 -23.51
C ILE A 14 -25.55 -14.25 -23.21
N ARG A 15 -26.32 -13.35 -23.84
CA ARG A 15 -26.22 -11.91 -23.59
C ARG A 15 -26.59 -11.54 -22.15
N LEU A 16 -27.64 -12.16 -21.60
CA LEU A 16 -28.02 -11.95 -20.20
C LEU A 16 -26.98 -12.50 -19.23
N ALA A 17 -26.42 -13.68 -19.52
CA ALA A 17 -25.36 -14.25 -18.69
C ALA A 17 -24.09 -13.39 -18.69
N VAL A 18 -23.66 -12.90 -19.87
CA VAL A 18 -22.51 -11.99 -19.99
C VAL A 18 -22.77 -10.66 -19.30
N GLY A 19 -23.98 -10.08 -19.45
CA GLY A 19 -24.36 -8.84 -18.77
C GLY A 19 -24.37 -8.98 -17.25
N ALA A 20 -24.90 -10.09 -16.72
CA ALA A 20 -24.91 -10.36 -15.29
C ALA A 20 -23.49 -10.58 -14.73
N PHE A 21 -22.62 -11.28 -15.47
CA PHE A 21 -21.24 -11.49 -15.07
C PHE A 21 -20.43 -10.18 -15.05
N LEU A 22 -20.61 -9.31 -16.04
CA LEU A 22 -20.00 -7.98 -16.07
C LEU A 22 -20.50 -7.08 -14.95
N ALA A 23 -21.79 -7.12 -14.62
CA ALA A 23 -22.33 -6.35 -13.50
C ALA A 23 -21.69 -6.76 -12.17
N VAL A 24 -21.53 -8.07 -11.91
CA VAL A 24 -20.87 -8.57 -10.70
C VAL A 24 -19.38 -8.21 -10.66
N ALA A 25 -18.69 -8.26 -11.81
CA ALA A 25 -17.29 -7.90 -11.90
C ALA A 25 -17.03 -6.39 -11.70
N LEU A 26 -17.99 -5.53 -12.05
CA LEU A 26 -17.89 -4.07 -11.89
C LEU A 26 -18.38 -3.56 -10.54
N THR A 27 -19.18 -4.34 -9.80
CA THR A 27 -19.61 -3.99 -8.43
C THR A 27 -18.81 -4.71 -7.34
N GLY A 28 -17.88 -5.59 -7.71
CA GLY A 28 -16.94 -6.17 -6.76
C GLY A 28 -16.01 -5.08 -6.24
N PRO A 29 -15.72 -5.01 -4.93
CA PRO A 29 -14.67 -4.14 -4.44
C PRO A 29 -13.38 -4.55 -5.15
N ALA A 30 -12.72 -3.60 -5.81
CA ALA A 30 -11.43 -3.86 -6.39
C ALA A 30 -10.49 -4.31 -5.25
N PRO A 31 -9.73 -5.41 -5.41
CA PRO A 31 -8.70 -5.74 -4.45
C PRO A 31 -7.66 -4.60 -4.50
N GLY A 32 -7.72 -3.73 -3.49
CA GLY A 32 -6.94 -2.48 -3.43
C GLY A 32 -7.73 -1.26 -2.94
N ASP A 33 -9.07 -1.30 -2.91
CA ASP A 33 -9.88 -0.18 -2.40
C ASP A 33 -10.01 -0.20 -0.88
N VAL A 34 -9.04 0.40 -0.19
CA VAL A 34 -9.20 0.91 1.18
C VAL A 34 -9.53 2.40 1.13
N GLY A 35 -10.78 2.74 0.81
CA GLY A 35 -11.23 4.13 0.79
C GLY A 35 -12.67 4.28 0.34
N GLY A 36 -13.60 4.38 1.29
CA GLY A 36 -15.03 4.44 1.03
C GLY A 36 -15.45 5.66 0.20
N CYS A 37 -16.53 5.49 -0.57
CA CYS A 37 -17.31 6.58 -1.16
C CYS A 37 -18.01 7.37 -0.04
N GLY A 38 -17.24 8.15 0.72
CA GLY A 38 -17.69 9.06 1.77
C GLY A 38 -16.88 10.33 1.67
N SER A 39 -17.56 11.48 1.59
CA SER A 39 -16.99 12.80 1.37
C SER A 39 -15.89 13.16 2.38
N GLY A 40 -14.63 13.12 1.92
CA GLY A 40 -13.44 13.53 2.65
C GLY A 40 -12.27 12.65 2.24
N VAL A 41 -11.20 13.21 1.68
CA VAL A 41 -9.96 12.44 1.48
C VAL A 41 -9.45 12.11 2.88
N ALA A 42 -9.48 10.83 3.25
CA ALA A 42 -8.95 10.41 4.55
C ALA A 42 -7.47 10.81 4.62
N ILE A 43 -7.06 11.38 5.75
CA ILE A 43 -5.65 11.66 6.05
C ILE A 43 -5.09 10.42 6.77
N ALA A 44 -3.89 10.00 6.40
CA ALA A 44 -3.21 8.89 7.06
C ALA A 44 -2.93 9.22 8.53
N ASP A 45 -2.99 8.21 9.40
CA ASP A 45 -2.61 8.38 10.80
C ASP A 45 -1.07 8.53 10.92
N PRO A 46 -0.56 9.65 11.44
CA PRO A 46 0.87 9.91 11.53
C PRO A 46 1.60 8.99 12.52
N VAL A 47 0.92 8.54 13.58
CA VAL A 47 1.51 7.62 14.57
C VAL A 47 1.66 6.24 13.94
N VAL A 48 0.59 5.73 13.30
CA VAL A 48 0.64 4.44 12.60
C VAL A 48 1.70 4.44 11.51
N HIS A 49 1.78 5.52 10.72
CA HIS A 49 2.83 5.66 9.71
C HIS A 49 4.24 5.63 10.33
N CYS A 50 4.46 6.37 11.43
CA CYS A 50 5.75 6.38 12.10
C CYS A 50 6.16 4.98 12.57
N GLU A 51 5.24 4.25 13.20
CA GLU A 51 5.48 2.91 13.73
C GLU A 51 5.84 1.93 12.61
N GLU A 52 5.01 1.87 11.56
CA GLU A 52 5.23 0.97 10.42
C GLU A 52 6.50 1.33 9.65
N LYS A 53 6.72 2.62 9.35
CA LYS A 53 7.94 3.08 8.67
C LYS A 53 9.19 2.69 9.46
N SER A 54 9.23 3.02 10.75
CA SER A 54 10.39 2.77 11.61
C SER A 54 10.65 1.27 11.76
N PHE A 55 9.60 0.47 11.88
CA PHE A 55 9.71 -0.99 11.90
C PHE A 55 10.38 -1.53 10.65
N TRP A 56 9.93 -1.10 9.46
CA TRP A 56 10.50 -1.56 8.20
C TRP A 56 11.91 -1.03 7.98
N GLN A 57 12.25 0.17 8.44
CA GLN A 57 13.64 0.65 8.46
C GLN A 57 14.54 -0.28 9.29
N CYS A 58 14.16 -0.59 10.54
CA CYS A 58 14.92 -1.50 11.39
C CYS A 58 15.09 -2.88 10.74
N ARG A 59 14.00 -3.42 10.19
CA ARG A 59 13.97 -4.73 9.53
C ARG A 59 14.86 -4.79 8.30
N ARG A 60 14.94 -3.72 7.51
CA ARG A 60 15.84 -3.66 6.35
C ARG A 60 17.30 -3.71 6.78
N GLU A 61 17.69 -2.95 7.80
CA GLU A 61 19.08 -2.94 8.29
C GLU A 61 19.48 -4.31 8.86
N GLU A 62 18.54 -4.99 9.54
CA GLU A 62 18.71 -6.37 10.01
C GLU A 62 18.90 -7.35 8.83
N PHE A 63 18.01 -7.35 7.83
CA PHE A 63 18.09 -8.28 6.69
C PHE A 63 19.27 -8.04 5.76
N SER A 64 19.69 -6.78 5.61
CA SER A 64 20.86 -6.41 4.81
C SER A 64 22.18 -6.60 5.54
N MET A 65 22.16 -7.11 6.78
CA MET A 65 23.33 -7.29 7.65
C MET A 65 24.12 -5.99 7.89
N ARG A 66 23.44 -4.83 7.80
CA ARG A 66 24.01 -3.51 8.10
C ARG A 66 23.90 -3.13 9.56
N ALA A 67 23.03 -3.80 10.32
CA ALA A 67 22.93 -3.69 11.77
C ALA A 67 23.27 -5.02 12.45
N THR A 68 23.93 -4.96 13.61
CA THR A 68 24.08 -6.13 14.49
C THR A 68 22.75 -6.51 15.14
N PRO A 69 22.63 -7.72 15.73
CA PRO A 69 21.44 -8.09 16.50
C PRO A 69 21.13 -7.10 17.64
N GLU A 70 22.15 -6.61 18.34
CA GLU A 70 22.00 -5.62 19.40
C GLU A 70 21.50 -4.26 18.86
N GLU A 71 22.04 -3.81 17.73
CA GLU A 71 21.60 -2.59 17.06
C GLU A 71 20.16 -2.70 16.55
N SER A 72 19.78 -3.88 16.04
CA SER A 72 18.42 -4.17 15.58
C SER A 72 17.43 -4.16 16.75
N ALA A 73 17.76 -4.82 17.86
CA ALA A 73 16.95 -4.80 19.08
C ALA A 73 16.78 -3.37 19.63
N ALA A 74 17.86 -2.58 19.65
CA ALA A 74 17.81 -1.17 20.04
C ALA A 74 17.01 -0.31 19.05
N CYS A 75 16.97 -0.66 17.77
CA CYS A 75 16.14 -0.01 16.77
C CYS A 75 14.65 -0.23 17.08
N TYR A 76 14.22 -1.48 17.24
CA TYR A 76 12.81 -1.79 17.55
C TYR A 76 12.35 -1.19 18.87
N ALA A 77 13.20 -1.23 19.92
CA ALA A 77 12.86 -0.66 21.23
C ALA A 77 12.64 0.87 21.20
N ARG A 78 13.20 1.59 20.22
CA ARG A 78 13.03 3.04 20.07
C ARG A 78 11.68 3.44 19.47
N ILE A 79 11.03 2.55 18.74
CA ILE A 79 9.78 2.85 18.00
C ILE A 79 8.69 3.32 18.98
N ASP A 80 8.46 2.55 20.04
CA ASP A 80 7.45 2.84 21.07
C ASP A 80 7.70 4.16 21.81
N MET A 81 8.94 4.66 21.80
CA MET A 81 9.31 5.92 22.44
C MET A 81 9.25 7.12 21.50
N MET A 82 9.41 6.90 20.19
CA MET A 82 9.59 7.98 19.20
C MET A 82 8.30 8.34 18.45
N CYS A 83 7.38 7.37 18.27
CA CYS A 83 6.18 7.57 17.48
C CYS A 83 4.96 8.18 18.22
N PRO A 84 4.81 8.07 19.56
CA PRO A 84 3.72 8.74 20.24
C PRO A 84 3.72 10.25 20.00
N GLY A 85 2.60 10.79 19.54
CA GLY A 85 2.46 12.22 19.24
C GLY A 85 3.07 12.65 17.91
N ALA A 86 3.44 11.72 17.03
CA ALA A 86 3.82 12.03 15.65
C ALA A 86 2.72 12.85 14.96
N THR A 87 3.15 13.85 14.21
CA THR A 87 2.27 14.72 13.40
C THR A 87 2.85 14.86 12.01
N TRP A 88 1.99 15.10 11.03
CA TRP A 88 2.47 15.51 9.71
C TRP A 88 3.04 16.93 9.74
N PRO A 89 3.98 17.26 8.85
CA PRO A 89 4.42 18.64 8.64
C PRO A 89 3.25 19.55 8.22
N ASP A 90 3.38 20.85 8.51
CA ASP A 90 2.41 21.84 8.03
C ASP A 90 2.27 21.79 6.50
N ALA A 91 1.04 21.87 6.00
CA ALA A 91 0.68 21.74 4.58
C ALA A 91 0.95 20.36 3.94
N CYS A 92 1.22 19.34 4.75
CA CYS A 92 1.36 17.96 4.31
C CYS A 92 0.28 17.07 4.95
N GLU A 93 -0.74 16.70 4.19
CA GLU A 93 -1.82 15.83 4.65
C GLU A 93 -1.92 14.61 3.72
N PRO A 94 -1.03 13.62 3.89
CA PRO A 94 -0.97 12.48 2.99
C PRO A 94 -2.20 11.61 3.15
N THR A 95 -2.66 11.08 2.03
CA THR A 95 -3.66 10.02 2.03
C THR A 95 -3.09 8.71 2.58
N PRO A 96 -3.90 7.79 3.11
CA PRO A 96 -3.46 6.44 3.46
C PRO A 96 -2.68 5.74 2.34
N GLY A 97 -3.09 5.91 1.08
CA GLY A 97 -2.37 5.33 -0.06
C GLY A 97 -0.97 5.92 -0.27
N GLN A 98 -0.78 7.23 -0.05
CA GLN A 98 0.54 7.86 -0.11
C GLN A 98 1.45 7.41 1.04
N SER A 99 0.89 7.28 2.24
CA SER A 99 1.59 6.69 3.39
C SER A 99 2.02 5.25 3.09
N GLN A 100 1.12 4.43 2.54
CA GLN A 100 1.38 3.04 2.22
C GLN A 100 2.46 2.89 1.15
N ALA A 101 2.47 3.74 0.12
CA ALA A 101 3.49 3.70 -0.93
C ALA A 101 4.92 3.87 -0.36
N CYS A 102 5.09 4.68 0.70
CA CYS A 102 6.36 4.78 1.43
C CYS A 102 6.76 3.45 2.08
N ILE A 103 5.79 2.81 2.72
CA ILE A 103 5.97 1.58 3.49
C ILE A 103 6.27 0.43 2.53
N ASP A 104 5.58 0.35 1.39
CA ASP A 104 5.80 -0.64 0.34
C ASP A 104 7.21 -0.55 -0.25
N LEU A 105 7.74 0.67 -0.40
CA LEU A 105 9.12 0.90 -0.83
C LEU A 105 10.13 0.28 0.15
N LEU A 106 9.90 0.44 1.45
CA LEU A 106 10.75 -0.14 2.49
C LEU A 106 10.60 -1.67 2.56
N GLN A 107 9.40 -2.19 2.34
CA GLN A 107 9.14 -3.63 2.29
C GLN A 107 9.79 -4.32 1.09
N SER A 108 9.98 -3.59 -0.01
CA SER A 108 10.51 -4.17 -1.24
C SER A 108 11.93 -4.69 -1.07
N GLY A 109 12.10 -5.99 -1.32
CA GLY A 109 13.39 -6.65 -1.40
C GLY A 109 14.20 -6.29 -2.65
N GLU A 110 13.58 -5.68 -3.66
CA GLU A 110 14.27 -5.22 -4.88
C GLU A 110 15.36 -4.20 -4.56
N TYR A 111 15.11 -3.36 -3.56
CA TYR A 111 16.03 -2.29 -3.17
C TYR A 111 16.91 -2.67 -1.98
N VAL A 112 17.02 -3.95 -1.61
CA VAL A 112 17.72 -4.38 -0.38
C VAL A 112 19.18 -3.89 -0.34
N ASP A 113 19.85 -3.82 -1.49
CA ASP A 113 21.25 -3.40 -1.62
C ASP A 113 21.44 -1.87 -1.44
N ILE A 114 20.37 -1.09 -1.60
CA ILE A 114 20.40 0.36 -1.39
C ILE A 114 20.31 0.66 0.12
N PRO A 115 21.24 1.45 0.69
CA PRO A 115 21.15 1.92 2.06
C PRO A 115 19.80 2.62 2.31
N THR A 116 19.17 2.34 3.45
CA THR A 116 17.84 2.89 3.77
C THR A 116 17.80 4.44 3.69
N PRO A 117 18.80 5.20 4.16
CA PRO A 117 18.80 6.66 4.00
C PRO A 117 18.82 7.12 2.54
N GLU A 118 19.53 6.39 1.68
CA GLU A 118 19.60 6.70 0.24
C GLU A 118 18.27 6.37 -0.46
N LEU A 119 17.66 5.24 -0.12
CA LEU A 119 16.35 4.84 -0.64
C LEU A 119 15.27 5.88 -0.27
N LEU A 120 15.24 6.32 0.98
CA LEU A 120 14.30 7.31 1.49
C LEU A 120 14.49 8.67 0.82
N SER A 121 15.74 9.10 0.60
CA SER A 121 16.04 10.35 -0.10
C SER A 121 15.51 10.42 -1.54
N SER A 122 15.27 9.26 -2.17
CA SER A 122 14.67 9.17 -3.51
C SER A 122 13.16 9.40 -3.51
N PHE A 123 12.50 9.32 -2.36
CA PHE A 123 11.07 9.48 -2.20
C PHE A 123 10.73 10.86 -1.61
N ASN A 124 10.37 11.81 -2.47
CA ASN A 124 10.12 13.20 -2.09
C ASN A 124 8.64 13.56 -1.89
N THR A 125 7.72 12.60 -1.99
CA THR A 125 6.29 12.88 -1.80
C THR A 125 6.09 13.33 -0.36
N CYS A 126 5.76 14.61 -0.18
CA CYS A 126 5.31 15.16 1.11
C CYS A 126 6.28 14.97 2.30
N ASN A 127 7.58 14.69 2.07
CA ASN A 127 8.51 14.25 3.13
C ASN A 127 7.91 13.14 4.01
N LEU A 128 7.23 12.17 3.39
CA LEU A 128 6.70 10.98 4.08
C LEU A 128 7.83 10.01 4.45
N CYS A 129 8.86 9.97 3.61
CA CYS A 129 10.01 9.11 3.73
C CYS A 129 11.33 9.92 3.79
N PRO A 130 11.52 10.89 4.69
CA PRO A 130 12.81 11.56 4.81
C PRO A 130 13.84 10.64 5.49
#